data_AF-A0A540LMU0-F1
#
_entry.id   AF-A0A540LMU0-F1
#
_cell.length_a   1.000
_cell.length_b   1.000
_cell.length_c   1.000
_cell.angle_alpha   90.00
_cell.angle_beta   90.00
_cell.angle_gamma   90.00
#
_symmetry.space_group_name_H-M   'P 1'
#
loop_
_entity.id
_entity.type
_entity.pdbx_description
1 polymer ?
#
loop_
_entity_poly.entity_id
_entity_poly.type
_entity_poly.pdbx_seq_one_letter_code
_entity_poly.pdbx_strand_id
1 'polypeptide(L)'
;MIRLADKFSNAEIVRTRDPQVLEGLDAVLDVGGVYDPCRDRYDHHQKGFVEVFGHGFKTKLSSAGVVYKAFASEDPFFLRIEEMGFPSV
;
A
#
# COMPACT_ATOMS: atom_id res chain seq x y z
N MET A 1 4.79 -6.55 -11.72
CA MET A 1 6.03 -5.74 -11.74
C MET A 1 5.90 -4.67 -10.67
N ILE A 2 6.83 -4.55 -9.72
CA ILE A 2 6.79 -3.51 -8.69
C ILE A 2 7.27 -2.21 -9.34
N ARG A 3 6.49 -1.14 -9.21
CA ARG A 3 6.93 0.22 -9.55
C ARG A 3 7.29 0.95 -8.26
N LEU A 4 8.35 1.75 -8.32
CA LEU A 4 8.77 2.58 -7.20
C LEU A 4 8.02 3.91 -7.28
N ALA A 5 7.49 4.39 -6.15
CA ALA A 5 6.99 5.75 -6.04
C ALA A 5 8.17 6.74 -6.07
N ASP A 6 7.91 8.02 -6.34
CA ASP A 6 8.96 9.03 -6.46
C ASP A 6 9.84 9.11 -5.20
N LYS A 7 9.21 9.00 -4.02
CA LYS A 7 9.89 8.88 -2.71
C LYS A 7 10.95 7.76 -2.67
N PHE A 8 10.73 6.68 -3.42
CA PHE A 8 11.59 5.50 -3.46
C PHE A 8 12.25 5.31 -4.84
N SER A 9 12.32 6.34 -5.67
CA SER A 9 12.82 6.26 -7.06
C SER A 9 14.22 5.63 -7.20
N ASN A 10 15.07 5.75 -6.18
CA ASN A 10 16.41 5.19 -6.13
C ASN A 10 16.56 4.00 -5.15
N ALA A 11 15.45 3.43 -4.67
CA ALA A 11 15.48 2.35 -3.69
C ALA A 11 15.88 1.01 -4.31
N GLU A 12 16.59 0.20 -3.54
CA GLU A 12 16.89 -1.19 -3.89
C GLU A 12 15.75 -2.12 -3.44
N ILE A 13 15.35 -3.06 -4.30
CA ILE A 13 14.31 -4.04 -3.96
C ILE A 13 14.94 -5.25 -3.28
N VAL A 14 14.78 -5.34 -1.96
CA VAL A 14 15.14 -6.52 -1.18
C VAL A 14 13.92 -7.45 -1.03
N ARG A 15 14.06 -8.72 -1.44
CA ARG A 15 13.02 -9.74 -1.24
C ARG A 15 13.42 -10.68 -0.09
N THR A 16 12.79 -10.51 1.07
CA THR A 16 13.06 -11.32 2.26
C THR A 16 11.82 -11.44 3.15
N ARG A 17 11.83 -12.40 4.07
CA ARG A 17 10.87 -12.53 5.18
C ARG A 17 11.55 -12.53 6.54
N ASP A 18 12.87 -12.34 6.57
CA ASP A 18 13.65 -12.32 7.81
C ASP A 18 13.35 -11.05 8.62
N PRO A 19 12.75 -11.17 9.82
CA PRO A 19 12.39 -10.01 10.65
C PRO A 19 13.56 -9.07 10.93
N GLN A 20 14.78 -9.60 11.07
CA GLN A 20 15.97 -8.78 11.36
C GLN A 20 16.34 -7.89 10.19
N VAL A 21 16.17 -8.39 8.96
CA VAL A 21 16.38 -7.58 7.75
C VAL A 21 15.25 -6.55 7.60
N LEU A 22 14.00 -6.96 7.86
CA LEU A 22 12.82 -6.09 7.73
C LEU A 22 12.85 -4.88 8.66
N GLU A 23 13.43 -5.00 9.86
CA GLU A 23 13.59 -3.88 10.78
C GLU A 23 14.47 -2.75 10.22
N GLY A 24 15.46 -3.09 9.40
CA GLY A 24 16.41 -2.14 8.81
C GLY A 24 15.95 -1.51 7.48
N LEU A 25 14.82 -1.96 6.90
CA LEU A 25 14.33 -1.44 5.61
C LEU A 25 13.55 -0.14 5.77
N ASP A 26 13.66 0.75 4.78
CA ASP A 26 12.92 2.00 4.74
C ASP A 26 11.40 1.77 4.64
N ALA A 27 10.99 0.86 3.76
CA ALA A 27 9.60 0.45 3.58
C ALA A 27 9.47 -1.07 3.51
N VAL A 28 8.36 -1.61 4.02
CA VAL A 28 8.07 -3.04 3.98
C VAL A 28 6.65 -3.26 3.49
N LEU A 29 6.48 -4.15 2.54
CA LEU A 29 5.22 -4.47 1.90
C LEU A 29 4.92 -5.96 2.05
N ASP A 30 3.66 -6.31 2.33
CA ASP A 30 3.13 -7.68 2.27
C ASP A 30 3.71 -8.70 3.27
N VAL A 31 4.75 -8.33 4.03
CA VAL A 31 5.44 -9.17 5.00
C VAL A 31 5.74 -8.40 6.29
N GLY A 32 5.95 -9.13 7.39
CA GLY A 32 6.28 -8.55 8.70
C GLY A 32 5.09 -8.47 9.67
N GLY A 33 3.86 -8.69 9.20
CA GLY A 33 2.65 -8.78 10.02
C GLY A 33 2.20 -7.46 10.63
N VAL A 34 2.70 -6.34 10.12
CA VAL A 34 2.46 -4.99 10.67
C VAL A 34 1.93 -4.06 9.57
N TYR A 35 0.81 -3.42 9.87
CA TYR A 35 0.29 -2.28 9.13
C TYR A 35 0.51 -0.99 9.94
N ASP A 36 1.42 -0.15 9.48
CA ASP A 36 1.74 1.17 10.04
C ASP A 36 2.17 2.12 8.92
N PRO A 37 1.23 2.91 8.34
CA PRO A 37 1.53 3.87 7.29
C PRO A 37 2.51 4.96 7.71
N CYS A 38 2.59 5.32 9.00
CA CYS A 38 3.52 6.34 9.48
C CYS A 38 4.98 5.86 9.41
N ARG A 39 5.19 4.53 9.38
CA ARG A 39 6.50 3.89 9.28
C ARG A 39 6.71 3.15 7.95
N ASP A 40 5.87 3.44 6.94
CA ASP A 40 5.91 2.77 5.64
C ASP A 40 5.85 1.23 5.73
N ARG A 41 4.99 0.70 6.62
CA ARG A 41 4.75 -0.74 6.79
C ARG A 41 3.34 -1.08 6.29
N TYR A 42 3.27 -1.91 5.26
CA TYR A 42 2.04 -2.20 4.51
C TYR A 42 1.79 -3.70 4.38
N ASP A 43 1.69 -4.42 5.50
CA ASP A 43 1.29 -5.83 5.49
C ASP A 43 -0.20 -5.99 5.82
N HIS A 44 -0.98 -6.40 4.82
CA HIS A 44 -2.41 -6.67 4.97
C HIS A 44 -2.72 -8.03 5.61
N HIS A 45 -1.73 -8.93 5.74
CA HIS A 45 -1.91 -10.24 6.37
C HIS A 45 -2.02 -10.18 7.90
N GLN A 46 -1.88 -8.99 8.50
CA GLN A 46 -2.10 -8.79 9.91
C GLN A 46 -3.49 -9.25 10.33
N LYS A 47 -3.57 -10.04 11.42
CA LYS A 47 -4.85 -10.42 12.03
C LYS A 47 -5.59 -9.16 12.47
N GLY A 48 -6.84 -9.03 12.03
CA GLY A 48 -7.68 -7.86 12.33
C GLY A 48 -7.51 -6.70 11.36
N PHE A 49 -6.78 -6.87 10.25
CA PHE A 49 -6.78 -5.87 9.18
C PHE A 49 -8.20 -5.67 8.62
N VAL A 50 -8.66 -4.42 8.65
CA VAL A 50 -10.03 -4.00 8.30
C VAL A 50 -10.05 -2.76 7.41
N GLU A 51 -8.88 -2.27 6.97
CA GLU A 51 -8.83 -1.07 6.14
C GLU A 51 -9.54 -1.29 4.81
N VAL A 52 -10.36 -0.30 4.47
CA VAL A 52 -11.10 -0.17 3.22
C VAL A 52 -10.78 1.19 2.60
N PHE A 53 -11.08 1.37 1.32
CA PHE A 53 -10.85 2.64 0.64
C PHE A 53 -11.73 3.79 1.19
N GLY A 54 -12.86 3.47 1.83
CA GLY A 54 -13.86 4.44 2.27
C GLY A 54 -15.00 4.58 1.25
N HIS A 55 -15.74 5.69 1.25
CA HIS A 55 -16.70 6.04 0.18
C HIS A 55 -17.76 4.98 -0.21
N GLY A 56 -18.16 4.13 0.74
CA GLY A 56 -19.13 3.05 0.51
C GLY A 56 -18.51 1.72 0.06
N PHE A 57 -17.20 1.69 -0.20
CA PHE A 57 -16.46 0.44 -0.42
C PHE A 57 -16.35 -0.37 0.88
N LYS A 58 -16.65 -1.67 0.79
CA LYS A 58 -16.59 -2.62 1.91
C LYS A 58 -15.46 -3.66 1.75
N THR A 59 -14.81 -3.68 0.59
CA THR A 59 -13.73 -4.61 0.28
C THR A 59 -12.46 -4.19 1.00
N LYS A 60 -11.87 -5.14 1.74
CA LYS A 60 -10.59 -4.93 2.41
C LYS A 60 -9.48 -4.71 1.39
N LEU A 61 -8.58 -3.78 1.69
CA LEU A 61 -7.46 -3.47 0.82
C LEU A 61 -6.42 -4.61 0.80
N SER A 62 -5.91 -4.93 -0.38
CA SER A 62 -4.69 -5.74 -0.53
C SER A 62 -3.46 -4.89 -0.24
N SER A 63 -2.28 -5.48 -0.10
CA SER A 63 -1.00 -4.74 0.01
C SER A 63 -0.88 -3.63 -1.05
N ALA A 64 -1.24 -3.92 -2.31
CA ALA A 64 -1.24 -2.92 -3.37
C ALA A 64 -2.28 -1.81 -3.15
N GLY A 65 -3.46 -2.15 -2.64
CA GLY A 65 -4.51 -1.17 -2.33
C GLY A 65 -4.14 -0.24 -1.16
N VAL A 66 -3.45 -0.74 -0.13
CA VAL A 66 -3.00 0.10 0.99
C VAL A 66 -1.84 1.01 0.61
N VAL A 67 -0.90 0.53 -0.20
CA VAL A 67 0.16 1.35 -0.79
C VAL A 67 -0.44 2.41 -1.72
N TYR A 68 -1.40 2.03 -2.57
CA TYR A 68 -2.10 2.98 -3.42
C TYR A 68 -2.81 4.06 -2.59
N LYS A 69 -3.56 3.70 -1.54
CA LYS A 69 -4.20 4.69 -0.64
C LYS A 69 -3.20 5.64 0.03
N ALA A 70 -2.00 5.17 0.36
CA ALA A 70 -0.96 5.96 1.01
C ALA A 70 -0.23 6.91 0.05
N PHE A 71 -0.04 6.51 -1.22
CA PHE A 71 0.78 7.24 -2.19
C PHE A 71 -0.01 7.84 -3.37
N ALA A 72 -1.30 7.53 -3.53
CA ALA A 72 -2.13 8.09 -4.62
C ALA A 72 -2.33 9.60 -4.51
N SER A 73 -2.09 10.22 -3.35
CA SER A 73 -2.04 11.68 -3.23
C SER A 73 -0.87 12.33 -3.98
N GLU A 74 0.15 11.56 -4.35
CA GLU A 74 1.31 12.07 -5.10
C GLU A 74 1.06 12.10 -6.62
N ASP A 75 0.05 11.37 -7.14
CA ASP A 75 -0.37 11.43 -8.55
C ASP A 75 -1.90 11.66 -8.67
N PRO A 76 -2.35 12.92 -8.78
CA PRO A 76 -3.77 13.26 -8.89
C PRO A 76 -4.43 12.75 -10.18
N PHE A 77 -3.65 12.23 -11.14
CA PHE A 77 -4.18 11.73 -12.40
C PHE A 77 -5.00 10.44 -12.21
N PHE A 78 -4.65 9.61 -11.23
CA PHE A 78 -5.31 8.31 -11.00
C PHE A 78 -6.63 8.46 -10.21
N LEU A 79 -6.71 9.41 -9.27
CA LEU A 79 -7.94 9.78 -8.56
C LEU A 79 -8.99 10.42 -9.49
N ARG A 80 -8.55 11.17 -10.50
CA ARG A 80 -9.46 11.82 -11.49
C ARG A 80 -10.22 10.81 -12.35
N ILE A 81 -9.65 9.62 -12.60
CA ILE A 81 -10.30 8.58 -13.41
C ILE A 81 -11.47 7.94 -12.66
N GLU A 82 -11.40 7.77 -11.33
CA GLU A 82 -12.51 7.17 -10.55
C GLU A 82 -13.62 8.16 -10.17
N GLU A 83 -13.33 9.46 -10.06
CA GLU A 83 -14.38 10.50 -9.92
C GLU A 83 -15.29 10.60 -11.17
N MET A 84 -14.89 10.03 -12.30
CA MET A 84 -15.66 10.06 -13.56
C MET A 84 -16.63 8.87 -13.74
N GLY A 85 -16.87 8.09 -12.70
CA GLY A 85 -18.01 7.17 -12.63
C GLY A 85 -17.81 5.85 -13.37
N PHE A 86 -17.69 4.78 -12.59
CA PHE A 86 -18.15 3.48 -13.05
C PHE A 86 -19.63 3.33 -12.67
N PRO A 87 -20.53 3.06 -13.63
CA PRO A 87 -21.89 2.72 -13.28
C PRO A 87 -21.87 1.42 -12.48
N SER A 88 -22.67 1.39 -11.41
CA SER A 88 -22.95 0.16 -10.68
C SER A 88 -23.58 -0.86 -11.64
N VAL A 89 -22.99 -2.08 -11.62
CA VAL A 89 -23.24 -3.34 -12.34
C VAL A 89 -22.59 -3.55 -13.70
#